data_AF-A0A838E498-F1
#
_entry.id   AF-A0A838E498-F1
#
_cell.length_a   1.000
_cell.length_b   1.000
_cell.length_c   1.000
_cell.angle_alpha   90.00
_cell.angle_beta   90.00
_cell.angle_gamma   90.00
#
_symmetry.space_group_name_H-M   'P 1'
#
loop_
_entity.id
_entity.type
_entity.pdbx_description
1 polymer ?
#
loop_
_entity_poly.entity_id
_entity_poly.type
_entity_poly.pdbx_seq_one_letter_code
_entity_poly.pdbx_strand_id
1 'polypeptide(L)' 'QDTYGFKTQLLAASLRSPLHVHDAALAGADVATLPPTLFDLLLKHPLTDKGLLLFEEDWQKTHISIFP' A
#
# COMPACT_ATOMS: atom_id res chain seq x y z
N GLN A 1 -8.49 -7.77 -19.33
CA GLN A 1 -9.09 -6.61 -20.02
C GLN A 1 -10.53 -6.96 -20.33
N ASP A 2 -11.48 -6.10 -19.95
CA ASP A 2 -12.91 -6.42 -19.96
C ASP A 2 -13.43 -6.77 -21.35
N THR A 3 -14.02 -7.96 -21.46
CA THR A 3 -14.44 -8.58 -22.73
C THR A 3 -15.57 -7.84 -23.42
N TYR A 4 -16.37 -7.08 -22.68
CA TYR A 4 -17.64 -6.51 -23.15
C TYR A 4 -17.67 -4.99 -23.13
N GLY A 5 -16.57 -4.32 -22.77
CA GLY A 5 -16.46 -2.86 -22.80
C GLY A 5 -17.47 -2.13 -21.89
N PHE A 6 -17.91 -2.78 -20.80
CA PHE A 6 -18.80 -2.13 -19.84
C PHE A 6 -18.09 -0.93 -19.18
N LYS A 7 -18.82 0.17 -18.97
CA LYS A 7 -18.34 1.33 -18.20
C LYS A 7 -18.48 1.15 -16.70
N THR A 8 -19.12 0.06 -16.27
CA THR A 8 -19.35 -0.25 -14.86
C THR A 8 -18.01 -0.56 -14.20
N GLN A 9 -17.75 0.08 -13.05
CA GLN A 9 -16.54 -0.16 -12.26
C GLN A 9 -16.77 -1.32 -11.29
N LEU A 10 -15.78 -2.21 -11.20
CA LEU A 10 -15.75 -3.32 -10.26
C LEU A 10 -15.34 -2.82 -8.87
N LEU A 11 -16.29 -2.87 -7.93
CA LEU A 11 -16.06 -2.53 -6.53
C LEU A 11 -15.84 -3.81 -5.71
N ALA A 12 -14.60 -4.05 -5.30
CA ALA A 12 -14.22 -5.12 -4.38
C ALA A 12 -14.65 -4.75 -2.94
N ALA A 13 -15.56 -5.52 -2.35
CA ALA A 13 -16.09 -5.30 -1.01
C ALA A 13 -15.80 -6.47 -0.07
N SER A 14 -16.01 -6.26 1.23
CA SER A 14 -15.83 -7.30 2.27
C SER A 14 -14.40 -7.86 2.34
N LEU A 15 -13.41 -7.00 2.06
CA LEU A 15 -11.99 -7.33 2.19
C LEU A 15 -11.63 -7.37 3.68
N ARG A 16 -11.05 -8.49 4.15
CA ARG A 16 -10.77 -8.74 5.58
C ARG A 16 -9.29 -8.91 5.89
N SER A 17 -8.44 -8.99 4.88
CA SER A 17 -7.00 -9.18 5.04
C SER A 17 -6.24 -8.44 3.94
N PRO A 18 -4.95 -8.09 4.17
CA PRO A 18 -4.10 -7.49 3.12
C PRO A 18 -4.01 -8.36 1.87
N LEU A 19 -4.06 -9.69 2.04
CA LEU A 19 -4.02 -10.63 0.94
C LEU A 19 -5.27 -10.51 0.04
N HIS A 20 -6.46 -10.31 0.59
CA HIS A 20 -7.65 -10.07 -0.23
C HIS A 20 -7.52 -8.80 -1.06
N VAL A 21 -6.88 -7.75 -0.52
CA VAL A 21 -6.65 -6.49 -1.24
C VAL A 21 -5.65 -6.72 -2.37
N HIS A 22 -4.56 -7.43 -2.09
CA HIS A 22 -3.55 -7.82 -3.08
C HIS A 22 -4.17 -8.62 -4.24
N ASP A 23 -4.95 -9.65 -3.92
CA ASP A 23 -5.55 -10.52 -4.94
C ASP A 23 -6.62 -9.79 -5.76
N ALA A 24 -7.42 -8.91 -5.13
CA ALA A 24 -8.37 -8.06 -5.83
C ALA A 24 -7.68 -7.07 -6.78
N ALA A 25 -6.56 -6.48 -6.36
CA ALA A 25 -5.76 -5.60 -7.20
C ALA A 25 -5.16 -6.35 -8.39
N LEU A 26 -4.60 -7.55 -8.16
CA LEU A 26 -4.07 -8.40 -9.23
C LEU A 26 -5.15 -8.88 -10.21
N ALA A 27 -6.35 -9.14 -9.72
CA ALA A 27 -7.50 -9.51 -10.54
C ALA A 27 -8.03 -8.34 -11.40
N GLY A 28 -7.58 -7.10 -11.13
CA GLY A 28 -7.98 -5.91 -11.87
C GLY A 28 -9.25 -5.24 -11.36
N ALA A 29 -9.53 -5.30 -10.05
CA ALA A 29 -10.60 -4.51 -9.47
C ALA A 29 -10.33 -3.00 -9.62
N ASP A 30 -11.35 -2.24 -10.04
CA ASP A 30 -11.23 -0.79 -10.24
C ASP A 30 -11.23 -0.03 -8.90
N VAL A 31 -12.06 -0.46 -7.97
CA VAL A 31 -12.29 0.19 -6.67
C VAL A 31 -12.35 -0.86 -5.58
N ALA A 32 -11.87 -0.52 -4.38
CA ALA A 32 -11.98 -1.37 -3.20
C ALA A 32 -12.59 -0.59 -2.02
N THR A 33 -13.43 -1.26 -1.24
CA THR A 33 -13.95 -0.74 0.04
C THR A 33 -13.43 -1.59 1.18
N LEU A 34 -12.83 -0.94 2.18
CA LEU A 34 -12.10 -1.60 3.25
C LEU A 34 -12.15 -0.78 4.54
N PRO A 35 -12.06 -1.44 5.71
CA PRO A 35 -12.00 -0.74 7.00
C PRO A 35 -10.73 0.12 7.11
N PRO A 36 -10.76 1.26 7.82
CA PRO A 36 -9.57 2.10 8.03
C PRO A 36 -8.39 1.34 8.63
N THR A 37 -8.66 0.43 9.58
CA THR A 37 -7.62 -0.39 10.22
C THR A 37 -6.90 -1.33 9.24
N LEU A 38 -7.62 -1.83 8.22
CA LEU A 38 -7.02 -2.65 7.17
C LEU A 38 -6.18 -1.78 6.23
N PHE A 39 -6.63 -0.56 5.95
CA PHE A 39 -5.85 0.39 5.13
C PHE A 39 -4.49 0.70 5.77
N ASP A 40 -4.47 1.01 7.06
CA ASP A 40 -3.23 1.30 7.79
C ASP A 40 -2.25 0.13 7.76
N LEU A 41 -2.75 -1.10 7.73
CA LEU A 41 -1.93 -2.29 7.66
C LEU A 41 -1.25 -2.45 6.29
N LEU A 42 -1.87 -1.99 5.20
CA LEU A 42 -1.28 -2.04 3.86
C LEU A 42 -0.04 -1.15 3.73
N LEU A 43 0.05 -0.09 4.54
CA LEU A 43 1.16 0.86 4.51
C LEU A 43 2.36 0.40 5.35
N LYS A 44 2.17 -0.58 6.23
CA LYS A 44 3.20 -1.02 7.18
C LYS A 44 3.98 -2.21 6.64
N HIS A 45 5.30 -2.08 6.62
CA HIS A 45 6.18 -3.19 6.28
C HIS A 45 7.50 -3.11 7.09
N PRO A 46 7.96 -4.22 7.71
CA PRO A 46 9.10 -4.19 8.62
C PRO A 46 10.41 -3.75 7.96
N LEU A 47 10.57 -4.00 6.64
CA LEU A 47 11.74 -3.52 5.90
C LEU A 47 11.69 -2.01 5.62
N THR A 48 10.50 -1.42 5.53
CA THR A 48 10.34 0.02 5.38
C THR A 48 10.77 0.73 6.65
N ASP A 49 10.31 0.24 7.81
CA ASP A 49 10.70 0.79 9.11
C ASP A 49 12.21 0.64 9.35
N LYS A 50 12.76 -0.53 9.05
CA LYS A 50 14.21 -0.76 9.12
C LYS A 50 14.99 0.15 8.17
N GLY A 51 14.48 0.36 6.96
CA GLY A 51 15.10 1.24 5.97
C GLY A 51 15.13 2.69 6.43
N LEU A 52 14.05 3.19 7.03
CA LEU A 52 14.00 4.54 7.61
C LEU A 52 15.03 4.72 8.73
N LEU A 53 15.12 3.75 9.65
CA LEU A 53 16.08 3.81 10.76
C LEU A 53 17.52 3.86 10.25
N LEU A 54 17.87 2.98 9.30
CA LEU A 54 19.20 2.98 8.69
C LEU A 54 19.49 4.28 7.94
N PHE A 55 18.50 4.81 7.21
CA PHE A 55 18.62 6.07 6.51
C PHE A 55 18.87 7.23 7.48
N GLU A 56 18.16 7.28 8.60
CA GLU A 56 18.36 8.30 9.63
C GLU A 56 19.74 8.21 10.29
N GLU A 57 20.21 7.01 10.62
CA GLU A 57 21.55 6.79 11.17
C GLU A 57 22.64 7.24 10.20
N ASP A 58 22.52 6.87 8.92
CA ASP A 58 23.49 7.25 7.90
C ASP A 58 23.44 8.74 7.61
N TRP A 59 22.26 9.35 7.64
CA TRP A 59 22.10 10.79 7.50
C TRP A 59 22.81 11.55 8.62
N GLN A 60 22.63 11.15 9.88
CA GLN A 60 23.31 11.78 11.01
C GLN A 60 24.84 11.71 10.90
N LYS A 61 25.40 10.65 10.30
CA LYS A 61 26.85 10.53 10.05
C LYS A 61 27.37 11.54 9.02
N THR A 62 26.53 12.05 8.12
CA THR A 62 26.97 13.03 7.10
C THR A 62 27.24 14.43 7.67
N HIS A 63 26.83 14.73 8.91
CA HIS A 63 26.94 16.04 9.56
C HIS A 63 26.24 17.19 8.79
N ILE A 64 25.30 16.87 7.90
CA ILE A 64 24.50 17.85 7.16
C ILE A 64 23.22 18.13 7.96
N SER A 65 23.01 19.39 8.33
CA SER A 65 21.91 19.84 9.20
C SER A 65 20.58 20.07 8.47
N ILE A 66 20.52 19.85 7.16
CA ILE A 66 19.36 20.17 6.31
C ILE A 66 18.76 18.86 5.77
N PHE A 67 17.70 18.36 6.41
CA PHE A 67 16.92 17.24 5.88
C PHE A 67 16.10 17.74 4.67
N PRO A 68 16.06 17.02 3.52
CA PRO A 68 15.26 17.42 2.36
C PRO A 68 13.76 17.33 2.59
#